data_AF-A0AAR5QH24-F1
#
_entry.id   AF-A0AAR5QH24-F1
#
_cell.length_a   1.000
_cell.length_b   1.000
_cell.length_c   1.000
_cell.angle_alpha   90.00
_cell.angle_beta   90.00
_cell.angle_gamma   90.00
#
_symmetry.space_group_name_H-M   'P 1'
#
loop_
_entity.id
_entity.type
_entity.pdbx_description
1 polymer ?
#
loop_
_entity_poly.entity_id
_entity_poly.type
_entity_poly.pdbx_seq_one_letter_code
_entity_poly.pdbx_strand_id
1 'polypeptide(L)'
;MYKIFPNKLSERWKHLFVGLCWVISVKSQTIARQKCEEYSRAVYEEDGDKIFSLRSLIKNHPISTCALYENPLIVGGTPARSREFPHMAVIGFAPTEDSEMDWLCGGSLISDQHVLTAAHCSISHSGPPQKVRLGSVSLHNNDDFVQDFIIDYFVNHPEYKRPMKYHDIAIMFLKKFVTFTAFVRPACLNTVEKLPFTEARATGFGLTTHGNQSASSVLMKVDLDIIPNENCTSYLKFRKHVMPRNLINEMMCAGYLKGGRDTCQGDSGGPL
;
A
#
# COMPACT_ATOMS: atom_id res chain seq x y z
N MET A 1 -26.33 -36.90 7.70
CA MET A 1 -25.91 -38.23 7.21
C MET A 1 -25.53 -38.07 5.74
N TYR A 2 -24.29 -38.37 5.36
CA TYR A 2 -23.74 -38.08 4.02
C TYR A 2 -24.42 -38.87 2.89
N LYS A 3 -24.59 -38.24 1.70
CA LYS A 3 -24.22 -38.84 0.39
C LYS A 3 -24.35 -37.87 -0.79
N ILE A 4 -23.57 -38.17 -1.83
CA ILE A 4 -23.16 -37.36 -2.98
C ILE A 4 -23.87 -37.85 -4.27
N PHE A 5 -23.92 -36.96 -5.28
CA PHE A 5 -24.01 -37.15 -6.77
C PHE A 5 -25.42 -37.23 -7.39
N PRO A 6 -25.60 -37.02 -8.73
CA PRO A 6 -24.65 -36.66 -9.81
C PRO A 6 -25.11 -35.54 -10.79
N ASN A 7 -24.23 -35.26 -11.75
CA ASN A 7 -24.39 -34.45 -12.97
C ASN A 7 -25.13 -35.18 -14.12
N LYS A 8 -25.68 -34.35 -15.03
CA LYS A 8 -26.06 -34.54 -16.46
C LYS A 8 -27.49 -34.95 -16.85
N LEU A 9 -28.02 -34.15 -17.81
CA LEU A 9 -28.78 -34.43 -19.06
C LEU A 9 -29.91 -33.39 -19.19
N SER A 10 -30.43 -32.93 -20.33
CA SER A 10 -30.10 -32.85 -21.76
C SER A 10 -31.16 -31.91 -22.38
N GLU A 11 -30.92 -31.43 -23.59
CA GLU A 11 -31.73 -30.51 -24.43
C GLU A 11 -33.25 -30.82 -24.60
N ARG A 12 -34.02 -29.72 -24.82
CA ARG A 12 -35.39 -29.55 -25.38
C ARG A 12 -36.57 -30.02 -24.49
N TRP A 13 -37.53 -29.17 -24.12
CA TRP A 13 -38.50 -28.47 -25.00
C TRP A 13 -38.82 -27.02 -24.57
N LYS A 14 -39.18 -26.22 -25.58
CA LYS A 14 -39.62 -24.82 -25.53
C LYS A 14 -41.09 -24.73 -25.09
N HIS A 15 -41.43 -23.75 -24.25
CA HIS A 15 -42.33 -22.61 -24.55
C HIS A 15 -42.92 -21.98 -23.27
N LEU A 16 -43.05 -20.65 -23.32
CA LEU A 16 -43.89 -19.78 -22.49
C LEU A 16 -43.47 -19.58 -21.02
N PHE A 17 -42.64 -18.56 -20.78
CA PHE A 17 -43.13 -17.32 -20.16
C PHE A 17 -42.14 -16.18 -20.45
N VAL A 18 -42.70 -15.09 -20.98
CA VAL A 18 -42.06 -13.81 -21.25
C VAL A 18 -41.81 -13.12 -19.90
N GLY A 19 -40.56 -12.72 -19.66
CA GLY A 19 -40.19 -11.90 -18.52
C GLY A 19 -38.71 -11.61 -18.58
N LEU A 20 -38.35 -10.41 -19.05
CA LEU A 20 -36.99 -9.89 -19.07
C LEU A 20 -36.36 -10.04 -17.68
N CYS A 21 -35.52 -11.07 -17.51
CA CYS A 21 -34.51 -11.07 -16.47
C CYS A 21 -33.18 -10.82 -17.17
N TRP A 22 -32.93 -9.55 -17.50
CA TRP A 22 -31.56 -9.04 -17.57
C TRP A 22 -31.00 -9.14 -16.14
N VAL A 23 -30.66 -10.35 -15.73
CA VAL A 23 -29.72 -10.53 -14.63
C VAL A 23 -28.39 -10.09 -15.21
N ILE A 24 -28.14 -8.78 -15.13
CA ILE A 24 -26.79 -8.25 -15.13
C ILE A 24 -26.08 -9.09 -14.07
N SER A 25 -25.22 -9.99 -14.50
CA SER A 25 -24.29 -10.66 -13.63
C SER A 25 -23.36 -9.59 -13.08
N VAL A 26 -23.82 -8.90 -12.02
CA VAL A 26 -22.96 -8.06 -11.20
C VAL A 26 -22.02 -9.06 -10.55
N LYS A 27 -20.83 -9.26 -11.13
CA LYS A 27 -19.75 -9.96 -10.45
C LYS A 27 -19.61 -9.26 -9.10
N SER A 28 -19.92 -9.98 -8.02
CA SER A 28 -19.74 -9.47 -6.66
C SER A 28 -18.30 -9.01 -6.52
N GLN A 29 -18.09 -7.70 -6.42
CA GLN A 29 -16.76 -7.13 -6.26
C GLN A 29 -16.23 -7.48 -4.86
N THR A 30 -14.92 -7.70 -4.72
CA THR A 30 -14.29 -7.91 -3.41
C THR A 30 -14.47 -6.69 -2.51
N ILE A 31 -14.51 -6.88 -1.20
CA ILE A 31 -14.62 -5.77 -0.22
C ILE A 31 -13.49 -4.75 -0.44
N ALA A 32 -12.27 -5.23 -0.70
CA ALA A 32 -11.12 -4.38 -1.02
C ALA A 32 -11.38 -3.46 -2.22
N ARG A 33 -11.99 -3.99 -3.29
CA ARG A 33 -12.34 -3.20 -4.48
C ARG A 33 -13.44 -2.18 -4.19
N GLN A 34 -14.48 -2.60 -3.47
CA GLN A 34 -15.56 -1.70 -3.08
C GLN A 34 -15.05 -0.54 -2.20
N LYS A 35 -14.18 -0.84 -1.24
CA LYS A 35 -13.57 0.17 -0.36
C LYS A 35 -12.59 1.08 -1.11
N CYS A 36 -11.79 0.55 -2.02
CA CYS A 36 -10.96 1.37 -2.91
C CYS A 36 -11.80 2.37 -3.71
N GLU A 37 -12.92 1.93 -4.29
CA GLU A 37 -13.85 2.81 -5.00
C GLU A 37 -14.48 3.85 -4.06
N GLU A 38 -14.91 3.45 -2.86
CA GLU A 38 -15.45 4.35 -1.83
C GLU A 38 -14.44 5.44 -1.42
N TYR A 39 -13.21 5.06 -1.07
CA TYR A 39 -12.17 5.98 -0.62
C TYR A 39 -11.68 6.92 -1.74
N SER A 40 -11.72 6.45 -3.00
CA SER A 40 -11.42 7.30 -4.15
C SER A 40 -12.39 8.48 -4.29
N ARG A 41 -13.63 8.35 -3.78
CA ARG A 41 -14.65 9.40 -3.85
C ARG A 41 -14.43 10.54 -2.86
N ALA A 42 -13.73 10.28 -1.76
CA ALA A 42 -13.48 11.28 -0.71
C ALA A 42 -12.59 12.48 -1.15
N VAL A 43 -12.08 12.44 -2.39
CA VAL A 43 -11.09 13.39 -2.92
C VAL A 43 -11.68 14.36 -3.93
N TYR A 44 -12.92 14.11 -4.36
CA TYR A 44 -13.63 15.00 -5.25
C TYR A 44 -14.29 16.09 -4.40
N GLU A 45 -13.94 17.34 -4.68
CA GLU A 45 -14.69 18.48 -4.17
C GLU A 45 -15.96 18.63 -5.01
N GLU A 46 -17.11 18.82 -4.36
CA GLU A 46 -18.30 19.35 -5.02
C GLU A 46 -18.07 20.85 -5.25
N ASP A 47 -18.07 21.29 -6.51
CA ASP A 47 -17.83 22.68 -6.90
C ASP A 47 -18.88 23.60 -6.26
N GLY A 48 -18.46 24.36 -5.24
CA GLY A 48 -19.31 25.28 -4.48
C GLY A 48 -19.31 26.69 -5.09
N ASP A 49 -20.22 26.91 -6.04
CA ASP A 49 -20.80 28.18 -6.51
C ASP A 49 -19.99 29.48 -6.37
N LYS A 50 -19.41 29.96 -7.49
CA LYS A 50 -19.44 31.39 -7.89
C LYS A 50 -19.43 31.54 -9.43
N ILE A 51 -20.61 31.65 -10.04
CA ILE A 51 -21.04 32.77 -10.90
C ILE A 51 -22.49 32.50 -11.33
N PHE A 52 -23.40 33.26 -10.73
CA PHE A 52 -24.78 33.40 -11.15
C PHE A 52 -24.78 34.20 -12.46
N SER A 53 -24.96 33.56 -13.62
CA SER A 53 -25.68 34.09 -14.79
C SER A 53 -25.47 33.24 -16.05
N LEU A 54 -26.61 32.85 -16.63
CA LEU A 54 -26.87 32.35 -17.99
C LEU A 54 -26.54 30.88 -18.36
N ARG A 55 -27.65 30.14 -18.47
CA ARG A 55 -27.94 29.00 -19.38
C ARG A 55 -27.31 27.63 -19.05
N SER A 56 -28.13 26.81 -18.39
CA SER A 56 -28.54 25.45 -18.80
C SER A 56 -27.50 24.59 -19.56
N LEU A 57 -27.12 23.45 -18.93
CA LEU A 57 -26.36 22.29 -19.45
C LEU A 57 -24.84 22.26 -19.24
N ILE A 58 -24.35 22.58 -18.05
CA ILE A 58 -23.05 22.04 -17.61
C ILE A 58 -23.34 21.11 -16.44
N LYS A 59 -23.20 19.79 -16.66
CA LYS A 59 -23.12 18.84 -15.55
C LYS A 59 -21.79 19.14 -14.83
N ASN A 60 -21.86 19.69 -13.62
CA ASN A 60 -20.69 19.90 -12.77
C ASN A 60 -19.92 18.58 -12.70
N HIS A 61 -18.72 18.55 -13.29
CA HIS A 61 -17.87 17.37 -13.27
C HIS A 61 -16.98 17.47 -12.03
N PRO A 62 -16.97 16.45 -11.16
CA PRO A 62 -16.16 16.51 -9.95
C PRO A 62 -14.67 16.62 -10.32
N ILE A 63 -14.00 17.64 -9.79
CA ILE A 63 -12.58 17.90 -10.08
C ILE A 63 -11.74 17.02 -9.16
N SER A 64 -10.96 16.10 -9.73
CA SER A 64 -9.99 15.31 -8.97
C SER A 64 -8.85 16.21 -8.51
N THR A 65 -8.66 16.34 -7.19
CA THR A 65 -7.51 17.05 -6.61
C THR A 65 -6.23 16.21 -6.62
N CYS A 66 -6.25 15.01 -7.22
CA CYS A 66 -5.09 14.15 -7.37
C CYS A 66 -4.14 14.71 -8.44
N ALA A 67 -2.85 14.85 -8.10
CA ALA A 67 -1.83 15.17 -9.09
C ALA A 67 -1.58 13.96 -10.01
N LEU A 68 -2.12 13.99 -11.23
CA LEU A 68 -1.74 13.04 -12.29
C LEU A 68 -0.50 13.60 -13.00
N TYR A 69 0.67 12.99 -12.78
CA TYR A 69 1.88 13.37 -13.50
C TYR A 69 2.71 12.15 -13.86
N GLU A 70 2.93 11.95 -15.16
CA GLU A 70 3.90 11.00 -15.70
C GLU A 70 5.30 11.64 -15.64
N ASN A 71 6.22 11.05 -14.88
CA ASN A 71 7.62 11.50 -14.86
C ASN A 71 8.45 10.64 -15.83
N PRO A 72 9.39 11.25 -16.59
CA PRO A 72 10.39 10.50 -17.35
C PRO A 72 11.39 9.80 -16.41
N LEU A 73 11.81 8.60 -16.81
CA LEU A 73 12.71 7.71 -16.07
C LEU A 73 14.10 8.34 -15.90
N ILE A 74 14.53 8.61 -14.66
CA ILE A 74 15.89 9.07 -14.32
C ILE A 74 16.49 8.10 -13.29
N VAL A 75 17.80 7.84 -13.40
CA VAL A 75 18.53 6.78 -12.69
C VAL A 75 18.92 7.23 -11.27
N GLY A 76 18.60 6.40 -10.27
CA GLY A 76 18.77 6.72 -8.84
C GLY A 76 17.45 7.20 -8.23
N GLY A 77 17.18 6.85 -6.97
CA GLY A 77 15.92 7.25 -6.31
C GLY A 77 15.72 8.76 -6.39
N THR A 78 14.48 9.20 -6.59
CA THR A 78 14.14 10.63 -6.69
C THR A 78 13.28 11.05 -5.51
N PRO A 79 13.34 12.32 -5.06
CA PRO A 79 12.40 12.82 -4.08
C PRO A 79 10.95 12.70 -4.57
N ALA A 80 10.08 12.18 -3.71
CA ALA A 80 8.64 12.17 -3.95
C ALA A 80 8.08 13.59 -3.82
N ARG A 81 7.08 13.91 -4.65
CA ARG A 81 6.37 15.18 -4.55
C ARG A 81 5.30 15.11 -3.48
N SER A 82 4.94 16.27 -2.92
CA SER A 82 3.81 16.37 -2.03
C SER A 82 2.53 15.83 -2.70
N ARG A 83 1.75 15.04 -1.96
CA ARG A 83 0.52 14.34 -2.41
C ARG A 83 0.72 13.21 -3.43
N GLU A 84 1.96 12.87 -3.81
CA GLU A 84 2.22 11.82 -4.80
C GLU A 84 1.87 10.42 -4.28
N PHE A 85 2.24 10.11 -3.04
CA PHE A 85 1.95 8.83 -2.38
C PHE A 85 1.16 9.06 -1.08
N PRO A 86 -0.13 9.40 -1.16
CA PRO A 86 -0.93 9.80 -0.01
C PRO A 86 -1.22 8.66 0.98
N HIS A 87 -0.94 7.42 0.57
CA HIS A 87 -1.04 6.23 1.42
C HIS A 87 0.23 5.95 2.20
N MET A 88 1.34 6.63 1.90
CA MET A 88 2.61 6.40 2.56
C MET A 88 2.50 6.74 4.05
N ALA A 89 2.84 5.75 4.87
CA ALA A 89 2.91 5.87 6.31
C ALA A 89 4.36 5.68 6.76
N VAL A 90 4.80 6.47 7.75
CA VAL A 90 6.07 6.23 8.44
C VAL A 90 5.82 5.94 9.90
N ILE A 91 6.53 4.94 10.41
CA ILE A 91 6.33 4.34 11.74
C ILE A 91 7.48 4.73 12.65
N GLY A 92 7.11 5.39 13.75
CA GLY A 92 8.01 5.85 14.80
C GLY A 92 8.08 4.87 15.96
N PHE A 93 9.31 4.60 16.41
CA PHE A 93 9.63 3.70 17.50
C PHE A 93 10.25 4.49 18.65
N ALA A 94 9.81 4.20 19.87
CA ALA A 94 10.39 4.78 21.06
C ALA A 94 10.00 3.96 22.31
N PRO A 95 10.69 4.14 23.45
CA PRO A 95 10.33 3.46 24.69
C PRO A 95 8.91 3.83 25.17
N THR A 96 8.49 5.08 24.96
CA THR A 96 7.16 5.61 25.34
C THR A 96 6.63 6.57 24.27
N GLU A 97 5.32 6.84 24.29
CA GLU A 97 4.64 7.76 23.34
C GLU A 97 5.19 9.21 23.39
N ASP A 98 5.74 9.63 24.53
CA ASP A 98 6.27 10.99 24.79
C ASP A 98 7.76 11.15 24.46
N SER A 99 8.45 10.05 24.15
CA SER A 99 9.87 10.06 23.80
C SER A 99 10.10 10.61 22.39
N GLU A 100 11.35 10.98 22.09
CA GLU A 100 11.77 11.27 20.71
C GLU A 100 11.59 10.00 19.85
N MET A 101 11.08 10.18 18.63
CA MET A 101 10.70 9.08 17.75
C MET A 101 11.81 8.74 16.76
N ASP A 102 12.23 7.48 16.75
CA ASP A 102 13.04 6.93 15.67
C ASP A 102 12.13 6.39 14.56
N TRP A 103 12.16 7.03 13.40
CA TRP A 103 11.37 6.64 12.23
C TRP A 103 12.10 5.56 11.42
N LEU A 104 11.74 4.29 11.64
CA LEU A 104 12.54 3.15 11.17
C LEU A 104 11.83 2.23 10.17
N CYS A 105 10.50 2.32 10.06
CA CYS A 105 9.72 1.53 9.12
C CYS A 105 8.72 2.38 8.35
N GLY A 106 8.39 1.90 7.15
CA GLY A 106 7.28 2.38 6.36
C GLY A 106 6.02 1.53 6.54
N GLY A 107 4.92 2.01 5.98
CA GLY A 107 3.66 1.30 5.89
C GLY A 107 2.77 1.93 4.81
N SER A 108 1.60 1.32 4.63
CA SER A 108 0.56 1.82 3.74
C SER A 108 -0.74 1.96 4.50
N LEU A 109 -1.33 3.16 4.50
CA LEU A 109 -2.71 3.32 4.93
C LEU A 109 -3.62 2.47 4.03
N ILE A 110 -4.49 1.64 4.60
CA ILE A 110 -5.42 0.77 3.84
C ILE A 110 -6.89 0.99 4.22
N SER A 111 -7.14 1.73 5.30
CA SER A 111 -8.46 2.27 5.65
C SER A 111 -8.30 3.56 6.46
N ASP A 112 -9.41 4.12 6.93
CA ASP A 112 -9.48 5.18 7.94
C ASP A 112 -8.89 4.83 9.33
N GLN A 113 -8.46 3.60 9.60
CA GLN A 113 -7.93 3.22 10.92
C GLN A 113 -6.82 2.17 10.87
N HIS A 114 -6.46 1.70 9.67
CA HIS A 114 -5.57 0.56 9.50
C HIS A 114 -4.39 0.88 8.59
N VAL A 115 -3.20 0.51 9.05
CA VAL A 115 -1.95 0.61 8.29
C VAL A 115 -1.37 -0.78 8.08
N LEU A 116 -1.12 -1.13 6.83
CA LEU A 116 -0.42 -2.36 6.44
C LEU A 116 1.09 -2.12 6.49
N THR A 117 1.84 -3.05 7.09
CA THR A 117 3.29 -2.97 7.17
C THR A 117 3.90 -4.38 7.26
N ALA A 118 5.21 -4.48 7.43
CA ALA A 118 5.90 -5.74 7.65
C ALA A 118 5.80 -6.18 9.12
N ALA A 119 5.69 -7.48 9.36
CA ALA A 119 5.64 -8.06 10.70
C ALA A 119 6.94 -7.83 11.49
N HIS A 120 8.09 -7.73 10.82
CA HIS A 120 9.35 -7.40 11.47
C HIS A 120 9.39 -5.95 12.02
N CYS A 121 8.47 -5.07 11.62
CA CYS A 121 8.31 -3.73 12.19
C CYS A 121 7.54 -3.72 13.53
N SER A 122 7.26 -4.89 14.11
CA SER A 122 6.62 -5.01 15.44
C SER A 122 7.48 -4.57 16.62
N ILE A 123 8.80 -4.51 16.46
CA ILE A 123 9.73 -4.01 17.49
C ILE A 123 11.09 -3.70 16.86
N SER A 124 11.70 -2.60 17.31
CA SER A 124 13.04 -2.15 16.92
C SER A 124 13.99 -2.09 18.13
N HIS A 125 15.21 -1.62 17.90
CA HIS A 125 16.19 -1.35 18.96
C HIS A 125 15.80 -0.16 19.84
N SER A 126 14.96 0.75 19.33
CA SER A 126 14.45 1.94 20.03
C SER A 126 13.19 1.65 20.87
N GLY A 127 12.66 0.43 20.80
CA GLY A 127 11.46 0.01 21.52
C GLY A 127 10.32 -0.45 20.58
N PRO A 128 9.08 -0.53 21.09
CA PRO A 128 7.92 -0.85 20.28
C PRO A 128 7.53 0.33 19.37
N PRO A 129 6.73 0.10 18.32
CA PRO A 129 6.16 1.16 17.52
C PRO A 129 5.13 1.95 18.35
N GLN A 130 5.23 3.28 18.30
CA GLN A 130 4.39 4.19 19.10
C GLN A 130 3.49 5.06 18.22
N LYS A 131 4.02 5.56 17.11
CA LYS A 131 3.35 6.56 16.25
C LYS A 131 3.38 6.17 14.79
N VAL A 132 2.32 6.54 14.08
CA VAL A 132 2.29 6.57 12.61
C VAL A 132 2.10 8.01 12.16
N ARG A 133 2.92 8.45 11.21
CA ARG A 133 2.79 9.75 10.55
C ARG A 133 2.32 9.56 9.11
N LEU A 134 1.35 10.37 8.70
CA LEU A 134 0.73 10.36 7.37
C LEU A 134 0.80 11.76 6.73
N GLY A 135 0.79 11.79 5.40
CA GLY A 135 0.62 13.04 4.63
C GLY A 135 1.88 13.89 4.47
N SER A 136 3.02 13.43 4.96
CA SER A 136 4.29 14.15 4.87
C SER A 136 5.27 13.52 3.88
N VAL A 137 5.99 14.35 3.15
CA VAL A 137 7.20 13.97 2.39
C VAL A 137 8.49 14.25 3.16
N SER A 138 8.41 14.71 4.42
CA SER A 138 9.58 14.91 5.28
C SER A 138 9.35 14.47 6.73
N LEU A 139 10.37 13.86 7.34
CA LEU A 139 10.32 13.39 8.72
C LEU A 139 10.28 14.53 9.75
N HIS A 140 10.74 15.73 9.38
CA HIS A 140 10.75 16.91 10.26
C HIS A 140 9.65 17.91 9.93
N ASN A 141 8.68 17.52 9.11
CA ASN A 141 7.58 18.40 8.75
C ASN A 141 6.57 18.52 9.89
N ASN A 142 6.14 19.76 10.17
CA ASN A 142 5.11 20.11 11.12
C ASN A 142 3.95 20.88 10.47
N ASP A 143 3.80 20.79 9.14
CA ASP A 143 2.70 21.41 8.41
C ASP A 143 1.33 20.88 8.89
N ASP A 144 0.30 21.73 8.84
CA ASP A 144 -1.05 21.44 9.34
C ASP A 144 -1.75 20.25 8.64
N PHE A 145 -1.30 19.85 7.46
CA PHE A 145 -1.85 18.70 6.72
C PHE A 145 -1.26 17.36 7.14
N VAL A 146 -0.17 17.36 7.93
CA VAL A 146 0.44 16.15 8.47
C VAL A 146 -0.43 15.62 9.61
N GLN A 147 -0.65 14.31 9.64
CA GLN A 147 -1.46 13.68 10.68
C GLN A 147 -0.64 12.60 11.40
N ASP A 148 -0.45 12.79 12.71
CA ASP A 148 0.22 11.84 13.59
C ASP A 148 -0.80 11.06 14.43
N PHE A 149 -0.66 9.74 14.48
CA PHE A 149 -1.56 8.84 15.18
C PHE A 149 -0.80 7.95 16.15
N ILE A 150 -1.33 7.83 17.37
CA ILE A 150 -0.90 6.82 18.32
C ILE A 150 -1.40 5.45 17.85
N ILE A 151 -0.52 4.45 17.92
CA ILE A 151 -0.84 3.06 17.62
C ILE A 151 -1.60 2.45 18.81
N ASP A 152 -2.71 1.79 18.55
CA ASP A 152 -3.49 1.08 19.56
C ASP A 152 -2.92 -0.33 19.78
N TYR A 153 -2.93 -1.13 18.71
CA TYR A 153 -2.32 -2.45 18.72
C TYR A 153 -1.85 -2.89 17.34
N PHE A 154 -1.03 -3.94 17.35
CA PHE A 154 -0.33 -4.48 16.19
C PHE A 154 -0.65 -5.97 16.06
N VAL A 155 -1.09 -6.40 14.87
CA VAL A 155 -1.42 -7.81 14.59
C VAL A 155 -0.45 -8.36 13.54
N ASN A 156 0.48 -9.20 13.98
CA ASN A 156 1.34 -9.97 13.08
C ASN A 156 0.54 -11.08 12.37
N HIS A 157 0.94 -11.45 11.16
CA HIS A 157 0.49 -12.71 10.56
C HIS A 157 0.77 -13.88 11.51
N PRO A 158 -0.19 -14.80 11.75
CA PRO A 158 -0.06 -15.87 12.75
C PRO A 158 1.13 -16.82 12.48
N GLU A 159 1.49 -16.99 11.20
CA GLU A 159 2.62 -17.82 10.76
C GLU A 159 3.96 -17.07 10.75
N TYR A 160 3.99 -15.77 11.05
CA TYR A 160 5.25 -15.03 11.16
C TYR A 160 6.02 -15.48 12.41
N LYS A 161 7.29 -15.84 12.23
CA LYS A 161 8.17 -16.32 13.30
C LYS A 161 9.58 -15.76 13.13
N ARG A 162 10.00 -14.87 14.03
CA ARG A 162 11.41 -14.40 14.07
C ARG A 162 12.36 -15.59 14.34
N PRO A 163 13.56 -15.66 13.72
CA PRO A 163 14.13 -14.68 12.79
C PRO A 163 13.75 -14.90 11.32
N MET A 164 12.84 -15.84 11.01
CA MET A 164 12.47 -16.16 9.64
C MET A 164 11.74 -15.00 8.95
N LYS A 165 11.92 -14.88 7.64
CA LYS A 165 11.32 -13.79 6.83
C LYS A 165 10.01 -14.17 6.13
N TYR A 166 9.43 -15.32 6.49
CA TYR A 166 8.18 -15.80 5.90
C TYR A 166 6.98 -15.14 6.55
N HIS A 167 5.94 -14.87 5.75
CA HIS A 167 4.70 -14.22 6.19
C HIS A 167 4.96 -12.89 6.91
N ASP A 168 5.92 -12.12 6.40
CA ASP A 168 6.38 -10.85 6.99
C ASP A 168 5.40 -9.70 6.69
N ILE A 169 4.17 -9.83 7.20
CA ILE A 169 3.07 -8.90 7.00
C ILE A 169 2.28 -8.71 8.29
N ALA A 170 1.82 -7.49 8.52
CA ALA A 170 1.07 -7.13 9.71
C ALA A 170 0.14 -5.94 9.48
N ILE A 171 -0.85 -5.82 10.36
CA ILE A 171 -1.78 -4.69 10.39
C ILE A 171 -1.63 -3.95 11.72
N MET A 172 -1.42 -2.64 11.62
CA MET A 172 -1.46 -1.70 12.72
C MET A 172 -2.84 -1.05 12.80
N PHE A 173 -3.37 -0.96 14.02
CA PHE A 173 -4.63 -0.31 14.33
C PHE A 173 -4.36 1.02 15.02
N LEU A 174 -4.96 2.10 14.52
CA LEU A 174 -4.77 3.45 15.04
C LEU A 174 -5.82 3.78 16.10
N LYS A 175 -5.43 4.49 17.19
CA LYS A 175 -6.36 4.88 18.26
C LYS A 175 -7.48 5.84 17.80
N LYS A 176 -7.28 6.54 16.68
CA LYS A 176 -8.24 7.50 16.10
C LYS A 176 -8.41 7.26 14.61
N PHE A 177 -9.57 7.64 14.09
CA PHE A 177 -9.86 7.64 12.67
C PHE A 177 -9.06 8.73 11.94
N VAL A 178 -8.53 8.36 10.78
CA VAL A 178 -7.79 9.21 9.86
C VAL A 178 -8.77 10.08 9.08
N THR A 179 -8.45 11.36 8.92
CA THR A 179 -9.22 12.25 8.05
C THR A 179 -8.63 12.19 6.66
N PHE A 180 -9.40 11.72 5.67
CA PHE A 180 -8.93 11.68 4.29
C PHE A 180 -8.85 13.09 3.70
N THR A 181 -7.75 13.36 3.02
CA THR A 181 -7.46 14.64 2.36
C THR A 181 -6.71 14.40 1.05
N ALA A 182 -6.37 15.44 0.32
CA ALA A 182 -5.47 15.30 -0.83
C ALA A 182 -4.08 14.73 -0.46
N PHE A 183 -3.66 14.84 0.81
CA PHE A 183 -2.37 14.39 1.32
C PHE A 183 -2.41 13.01 1.97
N VAL A 184 -3.56 12.59 2.50
CA VAL A 184 -3.71 11.34 3.27
C VAL A 184 -4.87 10.52 2.73
N ARG A 185 -4.58 9.37 2.11
CA ARG A 185 -5.59 8.48 1.49
C ARG A 185 -5.11 7.04 1.48
N PRO A 186 -6.01 6.06 1.67
CA PRO A 186 -5.62 4.66 1.68
C PRO A 186 -5.25 4.14 0.28
N ALA A 187 -4.30 3.21 0.24
CA ALA A 187 -3.97 2.43 -0.94
C ALA A 187 -5.05 1.37 -1.23
N CYS A 188 -5.19 1.02 -2.49
CA CYS A 188 -6.04 -0.09 -2.90
C CYS A 188 -5.27 -1.40 -2.77
N LEU A 189 -5.89 -2.41 -2.14
CA LEU A 189 -5.29 -3.73 -2.02
C LEU A 189 -5.42 -4.50 -3.35
N ASN A 190 -4.33 -5.12 -3.78
CA ASN A 190 -4.36 -6.04 -4.90
C ASN A 190 -5.05 -7.35 -4.49
N THR A 191 -6.11 -7.73 -5.22
CA THR A 191 -6.83 -8.99 -4.99
C THR A 191 -6.71 -9.97 -6.15
N VAL A 192 -5.83 -9.70 -7.12
CA VAL A 192 -5.53 -10.64 -8.20
C VAL A 192 -4.21 -11.34 -7.94
N GLU A 193 -4.20 -12.66 -8.12
CA GLU A 193 -3.01 -13.50 -7.88
C GLU A 193 -1.88 -13.18 -8.85
N LYS A 194 -2.22 -13.00 -10.14
CA LYS A 194 -1.25 -12.63 -11.17
C LYS A 194 -1.19 -11.12 -11.30
N LEU A 195 -0.04 -10.55 -10.96
CA LEU A 195 0.21 -9.12 -11.15
C LEU A 195 0.14 -8.77 -12.63
N PRO A 196 -0.66 -7.75 -13.02
CA PRO A 196 -0.79 -7.34 -14.42
C PRO A 196 0.35 -6.43 -14.91
N PHE A 197 1.36 -6.18 -14.09
CA PHE A 197 2.44 -5.23 -14.36
C PHE A 197 3.83 -5.88 -14.20
N THR A 198 4.80 -5.34 -14.93
CA THR A 198 6.20 -5.80 -14.95
C THR A 198 7.15 -4.82 -14.26
N GLU A 199 6.66 -3.63 -13.89
CA GLU A 199 7.39 -2.60 -13.17
C GLU A 199 6.60 -2.24 -11.91
N ALA A 200 7.31 -1.84 -10.87
CA ALA A 200 6.71 -1.37 -9.62
C ALA A 200 7.52 -0.22 -9.04
N ARG A 201 6.94 0.50 -8.07
CA ARG A 201 7.55 1.70 -7.50
C ARG A 201 7.63 1.58 -6.00
N ALA A 202 8.84 1.38 -5.50
CA ALA A 202 9.08 1.42 -4.06
C ALA A 202 9.13 2.88 -3.59
N THR A 203 8.58 3.13 -2.39
CA THR A 203 8.67 4.43 -1.73
C THR A 203 9.07 4.27 -0.27
N GLY A 204 9.86 5.20 0.25
CA GLY A 204 10.32 5.14 1.64
C GLY A 204 11.30 6.23 2.03
N PHE A 205 11.61 6.27 3.32
CA PHE A 205 12.54 7.24 3.93
C PHE A 205 13.94 6.64 4.16
N GLY A 206 14.24 5.53 3.49
CA GLY A 206 15.46 4.78 3.71
C GLY A 206 16.73 5.51 3.31
N LEU A 207 17.87 4.92 3.70
CA LEU A 207 19.21 5.44 3.40
C LEU A 207 19.39 5.63 1.88
N THR A 208 19.73 6.86 1.48
CA THR A 208 19.91 7.24 0.08
C THR A 208 21.29 6.88 -0.48
N THR A 209 22.23 6.44 0.36
CA THR A 209 23.58 6.04 -0.07
C THR A 209 24.13 4.86 0.74
N HIS A 210 24.87 3.98 0.05
CA HIS A 210 25.69 2.95 0.70
C HIS A 210 26.93 3.61 1.33
N GLY A 211 26.81 4.20 2.53
CA GLY A 211 27.97 4.68 3.29
C GLY A 211 27.79 5.96 4.11
N ASN A 212 26.79 6.81 3.82
CA ASN A 212 26.45 7.92 4.73
C ASN A 212 25.34 7.49 5.68
N GLN A 213 25.59 7.66 6.98
CA GLN A 213 24.83 7.13 8.12
C GLN A 213 23.53 7.91 8.41
N SER A 214 22.95 8.60 7.42
CA SER A 214 21.77 9.45 7.65
C SER A 214 20.64 9.00 6.75
N ALA A 215 19.56 8.50 7.37
CA ALA A 215 18.29 8.26 6.70
C ALA A 215 17.86 9.52 5.95
N SER A 216 17.18 9.36 4.82
CA SER A 216 16.65 10.53 4.13
C SER A 216 15.57 11.17 4.99
N SER A 217 15.74 12.44 5.33
CA SER A 217 14.68 13.23 5.95
C SER A 217 13.54 13.54 4.97
N VAL A 218 13.67 13.12 3.70
CA VAL A 218 12.73 13.33 2.59
C VAL A 218 12.29 11.98 2.02
N LEU A 219 11.00 11.85 1.68
CA LEU A 219 10.43 10.66 1.05
C LEU A 219 11.04 10.48 -0.34
N MET A 220 11.57 9.29 -0.60
CA MET A 220 12.16 8.91 -1.88
C MET A 220 11.27 7.90 -2.61
N LYS A 221 11.40 7.85 -3.93
CA LYS A 221 10.77 6.84 -4.79
C LYS A 221 11.77 6.26 -5.78
N VAL A 222 11.59 5.00 -6.14
CA VAL A 222 12.42 4.32 -7.14
C VAL A 222 11.61 3.35 -7.98
N ASP A 223 11.84 3.35 -9.29
CA ASP A 223 11.25 2.39 -10.22
C ASP A 223 12.12 1.14 -10.30
N LEU A 224 11.46 -0.02 -10.15
CA LEU A 224 12.06 -1.35 -10.10
C LEU A 224 11.36 -2.29 -11.08
N ASP A 225 12.12 -3.23 -11.64
CA ASP A 225 11.57 -4.30 -12.47
C ASP A 225 11.08 -5.44 -11.57
N ILE A 226 9.87 -5.95 -11.84
CA ILE A 226 9.38 -7.19 -11.22
C ILE A 226 10.10 -8.37 -11.86
N ILE A 227 10.81 -9.14 -11.03
CA ILE A 227 11.61 -10.28 -11.46
C ILE A 227 10.86 -11.57 -11.08
N PRO A 228 10.63 -12.48 -12.04
CA PRO A 228 10.06 -13.80 -11.72
C PRO A 228 10.85 -14.53 -10.64
N ASN A 229 10.15 -15.18 -9.72
CA ASN A 229 10.75 -15.82 -8.54
C ASN A 229 11.79 -16.89 -8.92
N GLU A 230 11.59 -17.59 -10.03
CA GLU A 230 12.51 -18.60 -10.57
C GLU A 230 13.86 -17.97 -10.92
N ASN A 231 13.82 -16.79 -11.57
CA ASN A 231 15.01 -16.04 -11.94
C ASN A 231 15.66 -15.43 -10.70
N CYS A 232 14.87 -14.84 -9.80
CA CYS A 232 15.39 -14.19 -8.60
C CYS A 232 16.15 -15.16 -7.68
N THR A 233 15.69 -16.41 -7.58
CA THR A 233 16.36 -17.46 -6.79
C THR A 233 17.79 -17.73 -7.27
N SER A 234 18.07 -17.54 -8.56
CA SER A 234 19.43 -17.70 -9.12
C SER A 234 20.37 -16.55 -8.78
N TYR A 235 19.83 -15.35 -8.54
CA TYR A 235 20.61 -14.14 -8.25
C TYR A 235 20.86 -13.95 -6.74
N LEU A 236 20.01 -14.51 -5.87
CA LEU A 236 20.08 -14.29 -4.43
C LEU A 236 20.79 -15.41 -3.67
N LYS A 237 21.74 -15.03 -2.80
CA LYS A 237 22.32 -15.93 -1.80
C LYS A 237 21.49 -15.91 -0.53
N PHE A 238 20.62 -16.90 -0.36
CA PHE A 238 19.76 -16.99 0.82
C PHE A 238 20.54 -17.43 2.07
N ARG A 239 20.42 -16.64 3.14
CA ARG A 239 20.90 -17.03 4.46
C ARG A 239 19.97 -18.10 5.04
N LYS A 240 20.43 -19.35 5.08
CA LYS A 240 19.61 -20.50 5.50
C LYS A 240 19.00 -20.42 6.91
N HIS A 241 19.61 -19.65 7.82
CA HIS A 241 19.05 -19.41 9.16
C HIS A 241 17.84 -18.46 9.16
N VAL A 242 17.66 -17.65 8.11
CA VAL A 242 16.58 -16.67 7.95
C VAL A 242 15.56 -17.12 6.90
N MET A 243 16.04 -17.74 5.83
CA MET A 243 15.25 -18.21 4.69
C MET A 243 15.61 -19.66 4.35
N PRO A 244 15.31 -20.63 5.22
CA PRO A 244 15.64 -22.04 5.00
C PRO A 244 15.02 -22.62 3.72
N ARG A 245 13.80 -22.19 3.37
CA ARG A 245 13.03 -22.61 2.18
C ARG A 245 13.32 -21.75 0.93
N ASN A 246 14.33 -20.88 0.96
CA ASN A 246 14.56 -19.86 -0.07
C ASN A 246 13.30 -18.98 -0.29
N LEU A 247 13.08 -18.49 -1.51
CA LEU A 247 11.91 -17.73 -1.93
C LEU A 247 10.69 -18.66 -2.05
N ILE A 248 9.55 -18.22 -1.53
CA ILE A 248 8.26 -18.94 -1.58
C ILE A 248 7.25 -18.14 -2.41
N ASN A 249 6.11 -18.74 -2.77
CA ASN A 249 5.12 -18.12 -3.67
C ASN A 249 4.44 -16.87 -3.07
N GLU A 250 4.46 -16.76 -1.75
CA GLU A 250 3.95 -15.63 -0.97
C GLU A 250 4.92 -14.43 -0.96
N MET A 251 6.04 -14.54 -1.68
CA MET A 251 7.04 -13.49 -1.85
C MET A 251 7.17 -13.14 -3.32
N MET A 252 7.60 -11.91 -3.58
CA MET A 252 7.94 -11.45 -4.91
C MET A 252 9.30 -10.76 -4.91
N CYS A 253 9.92 -10.69 -6.07
CA CYS A 253 11.22 -10.07 -6.25
C CYS A 253 11.09 -8.85 -7.15
N ALA A 254 11.66 -7.73 -6.72
CA ALA A 254 11.75 -6.52 -7.50
C ALA A 254 13.15 -5.94 -7.36
N GLY A 255 13.70 -5.41 -8.44
CA GLY A 255 15.06 -4.86 -8.42
C GLY A 255 15.46 -4.33 -9.78
N TYR A 256 16.63 -3.69 -9.84
CA TYR A 256 17.22 -3.28 -11.11
C TYR A 256 18.38 -4.21 -11.45
N LEU A 257 18.21 -5.04 -12.49
CA LEU A 257 19.18 -6.10 -12.83
C LEU A 257 20.58 -5.58 -13.16
N LYS A 258 20.71 -4.32 -13.60
CA LYS A 258 22.02 -3.70 -13.89
C LYS A 258 22.71 -3.11 -12.64
N GLY A 259 22.08 -3.20 -11.47
CA GLY A 259 22.60 -2.68 -10.21
C GLY A 259 22.51 -1.15 -10.07
N GLY A 260 22.76 -0.63 -8.87
CA GLY A 260 22.75 0.81 -8.59
C GLY A 260 21.38 1.40 -8.21
N ARG A 261 20.33 0.56 -8.07
CA ARG A 261 19.03 0.93 -7.49
C ARG A 261 18.56 -0.19 -6.59
N ASP A 262 18.27 0.12 -5.33
CA ASP A 262 17.76 -0.84 -4.36
C ASP A 262 16.98 -0.09 -3.27
N THR A 263 16.19 -0.83 -2.51
CA THR A 263 15.61 -0.37 -1.24
C THR A 263 16.65 -0.49 -0.13
N CYS A 264 16.59 0.37 0.90
CA CYS A 264 17.56 0.37 1.99
C CYS A 264 16.91 0.41 3.38
N GLN A 265 17.74 0.48 4.42
CA GLN A 265 17.27 0.61 5.81
C GLN A 265 16.38 1.85 5.94
N GLY A 266 15.17 1.69 6.50
CA GLY A 266 14.14 2.73 6.60
C GLY A 266 13.01 2.62 5.57
N ASP A 267 13.17 1.81 4.52
CA ASP A 267 12.09 1.46 3.58
C ASP A 267 11.28 0.23 4.03
N SER A 268 11.78 -0.48 5.05
CA SER A 268 11.19 -1.70 5.60
C SER A 268 9.70 -1.53 5.92
N GLY A 269 8.86 -2.37 5.31
CA GLY A 269 7.40 -2.34 5.50
C GLY A 269 6.65 -1.30 4.66
N GLY A 270 7.36 -0.45 3.91
CA GLY A 270 6.78 0.48 2.94
C GLY A 270 6.18 -0.22 1.71
N PRO A 271 5.36 0.49 0.93
CA PRO A 271 4.72 -0.05 -0.28
C PRO A 271 5.70 -0.24 -1.43
N LEU A 272 5.34 -1.20 -2.29
CA LEU A 272 5.88 -1.44 -3.63
C LEU A 272 4.75 -1.30 -4.67
#